data_AF-A0A7G6YU30-F1
#
_entry.id   AF-A0A7G6YU30-F1
#
_cell.length_a   1.000
_cell.length_b   1.000
_cell.length_c   1.000
_cell.angle_alpha   90.00
_cell.angle_beta   90.00
_cell.angle_gamma   90.00
#
_symmetry.space_group_name_H-M   'P 1'
#
loop_
_entity.id
_entity.type
_entity.pdbx_description
1 polymer ?
#
loop_
_entity_poly.entity_id
_entity_poly.type
_entity_poly.pdbx_seq_one_letter_code
_entity_poly.pdbx_strand_id
1 'polypeptide(L)'
;MGKKKLDVSDTAIDVAGGVLGAAIGLIPGHNTALMGAALSPIFSAALKDLRMRVSSNREQQRLDSATVYVADSIIKNIQAGKIVRQDDFFQGENNFTSEGAELLEGVLLKCRAQYQEKKVQLIANIFKNVAFDATISAQMAYQVLSMADGLTYQNLCLLSYFGRRQDFLEFQILKEPFSMYPDAFGIDTWVVAHDILELYNRGILSSQSGFMESTSITPSNIGLTVRGKGAFDLMDLNSISNDDVLAVIRPLEYKAHFGTGRFGLINGEKPLA
;
A
#
# COMPACT_ATOMS: atom_id res chain seq x y z
N MET A 1 39.72 17.37 18.13
CA MET A 1 39.05 17.66 16.85
C MET A 1 38.26 16.41 16.45
N GLY A 2 37.04 16.29 16.95
CA GLY A 2 36.22 15.08 16.77
C GLY A 2 35.63 15.03 15.37
N LYS A 3 35.87 13.93 14.64
CA LYS A 3 35.21 13.66 13.36
C LYS A 3 33.70 13.57 13.63
N LYS A 4 32.93 14.56 13.17
CA LYS A 4 31.48 14.53 13.15
C LYS A 4 31.08 13.31 12.30
N LYS A 5 30.50 12.28 12.91
CA LYS A 5 29.84 11.20 12.17
C LYS A 5 28.76 11.89 11.33
N LEU A 6 28.98 11.98 10.02
CA LEU A 6 27.91 12.34 9.09
C LEU A 6 26.85 11.26 9.22
N ASP A 7 25.75 11.62 9.86
CA ASP A 7 24.62 10.74 10.10
C ASP A 7 23.92 10.53 8.75
N VAL A 8 23.57 9.29 8.41
CA VAL A 8 22.94 8.93 7.12
C VAL A 8 21.66 9.76 6.89
N SER A 9 21.06 10.22 7.97
CA SER A 9 19.91 11.12 8.06
C SER A 9 20.15 12.58 7.68
N ASP A 10 21.33 13.16 7.97
CA ASP A 10 21.67 14.52 7.49
C ASP A 10 21.91 14.44 5.97
N THR A 11 22.47 13.30 5.53
CA THR A 11 22.57 12.96 4.12
C THR A 11 21.18 12.81 3.50
N ALA A 12 20.19 12.20 4.17
CA ALA A 12 18.82 12.08 3.64
C ALA A 12 18.09 13.43 3.55
N ILE A 13 18.27 14.34 4.53
CA ILE A 13 17.71 15.71 4.49
C ILE A 13 18.37 16.54 3.39
N ASP A 14 19.71 16.50 3.30
CA ASP A 14 20.49 17.27 2.33
C ASP A 14 20.32 16.71 0.90
N VAL A 15 20.20 15.38 0.76
CA VAL A 15 19.88 14.72 -0.52
C VAL A 15 18.43 14.97 -0.89
N ALA A 16 17.45 14.87 0.01
CA ALA A 16 16.06 15.14 -0.35
C ALA A 16 15.86 16.63 -0.70
N GLY A 17 16.31 17.55 0.16
CA GLY A 17 16.19 18.99 -0.08
C GLY A 17 17.03 19.48 -1.27
N GLY A 18 18.25 18.96 -1.41
CA GLY A 18 19.17 19.33 -2.49
C GLY A 18 18.82 18.68 -3.83
N VAL A 19 18.44 17.40 -3.85
CA VAL A 19 18.12 16.68 -5.11
C VAL A 19 16.71 16.99 -5.61
N LEU A 20 15.71 17.13 -4.73
CA LEU A 20 14.41 17.66 -5.16
C LEU A 20 14.54 19.10 -5.66
N GLY A 21 15.46 19.87 -5.09
CA GLY A 21 15.85 21.21 -5.54
C GLY A 21 16.69 21.25 -6.83
N ALA A 22 17.48 20.22 -7.13
CA ALA A 22 18.39 20.18 -8.29
C ALA A 22 17.79 19.48 -9.52
N ALA A 23 16.90 18.49 -9.34
CA ALA A 23 16.13 17.87 -10.42
C ALA A 23 15.31 18.90 -11.22
N ILE A 24 15.03 20.04 -10.59
CA ILE A 24 14.43 21.29 -11.12
C ILE A 24 15.14 21.82 -12.37
N GLY A 25 16.45 21.60 -12.52
CA GLY A 25 17.27 22.19 -13.59
C GLY A 25 17.65 21.29 -14.77
N LEU A 26 17.25 20.00 -14.76
CA LEU A 26 17.82 18.99 -15.68
C LEU A 26 16.93 18.60 -16.87
N ILE A 27 15.73 19.19 -17.03
CA ILE A 27 14.83 18.86 -18.14
C ILE A 27 14.68 20.08 -19.07
N PRO A 28 15.32 20.08 -20.25
CA PRO A 28 15.14 21.14 -21.24
C PRO A 28 13.71 21.17 -21.77
N GLY A 29 13.07 22.35 -21.79
CA GLY A 29 11.83 22.59 -22.55
C GLY A 29 10.50 22.53 -21.80
N HIS A 30 10.49 22.34 -20.48
CA HIS A 30 9.26 22.39 -19.67
C HIS A 30 9.42 23.40 -18.52
N ASN A 31 8.33 24.02 -18.06
CA ASN A 31 8.28 24.88 -16.86
C ASN A 31 8.48 24.07 -15.54
N THR A 32 9.34 23.05 -15.55
CA THR A 32 9.63 22.15 -14.42
C THR A 32 10.35 22.85 -13.28
N ALA A 33 10.93 24.04 -13.55
CA ALA A 33 11.61 24.83 -12.53
C ALA A 33 10.69 25.26 -11.37
N LEU A 34 9.37 25.41 -11.64
CA LEU A 34 8.38 25.75 -10.61
C LEU A 34 7.85 24.52 -9.84
N MET A 35 8.02 23.32 -10.39
CA MET A 35 7.24 22.13 -9.99
C MET A 35 7.83 21.33 -8.83
N GLY A 36 9.17 21.24 -8.74
CA GLY A 36 9.86 20.63 -7.59
C GLY A 36 10.08 21.58 -6.41
N ALA A 37 9.96 22.89 -6.66
CA ALA A 37 10.18 23.94 -5.66
C ALA A 37 9.11 23.92 -4.56
N ALA A 38 7.87 23.53 -4.87
CA ALA A 38 6.79 23.45 -3.88
C ALA A 38 6.98 22.30 -2.87
N LEU A 39 7.56 21.17 -3.30
CA LEU A 39 7.72 19.98 -2.47
C LEU A 39 8.89 20.10 -1.47
N SER A 40 9.98 20.75 -1.87
CA SER A 40 11.24 20.75 -1.12
C SER A 40 11.12 21.36 0.29
N PRO A 41 10.46 22.53 0.49
CA PRO A 41 10.26 23.13 1.81
C PRO A 41 9.34 22.30 2.70
N ILE A 42 8.25 21.75 2.14
CA ILE A 42 7.30 20.88 2.84
C ILE A 42 8.02 19.62 3.36
N PHE A 43 8.76 18.96 2.47
CA PHE A 43 9.48 17.73 2.79
C PHE A 43 10.55 17.94 3.87
N SER A 44 11.33 19.01 3.72
CA SER A 44 12.37 19.38 4.69
C SER A 44 11.77 19.74 6.06
N ALA A 45 10.63 20.43 6.08
CA ALA A 45 9.96 20.85 7.31
C ALA A 45 9.39 19.65 8.09
N ALA A 46 8.63 18.78 7.42
CA ALA A 46 8.06 17.57 8.02
C ALA A 46 9.12 16.64 8.60
N LEU A 47 10.21 16.41 7.86
CA LEU A 47 11.29 15.53 8.31
C LEU A 47 12.05 16.09 9.53
N LYS A 48 12.34 17.39 9.54
CA LYS A 48 12.99 18.04 10.69
C LYS A 48 12.14 17.94 11.94
N ASP A 49 10.84 18.21 11.83
CA ASP A 49 9.93 18.13 12.98
C ASP A 49 9.80 16.71 13.51
N LEU A 50 9.57 15.72 12.64
CA LEU A 50 9.38 14.34 13.06
C LEU A 50 10.63 13.72 13.69
N ARG A 51 11.82 14.04 13.16
CA ARG A 51 13.08 13.51 13.69
C ARG A 51 13.35 13.97 15.12
N MET A 52 12.94 15.18 15.50
CA MET A 52 13.06 15.66 16.88
C MET A 52 12.17 14.89 17.87
N ARG A 53 11.21 14.09 17.38
CA ARG A 53 10.21 13.36 18.17
C ARG A 53 10.42 11.84 18.16
N VAL A 54 11.52 11.34 17.57
CA VAL A 54 11.85 9.90 17.52
C VAL A 54 12.55 9.47 18.80
N SER A 55 12.08 8.37 19.41
CA SER A 55 12.58 7.89 20.71
C SER A 55 13.32 6.56 20.64
N SER A 56 13.31 5.86 19.49
CA SER A 56 13.98 4.55 19.33
C SER A 56 14.69 4.39 17.99
N ASN A 57 15.74 3.57 17.97
CA ASN A 57 16.50 3.27 16.73
C ASN A 57 15.62 2.63 15.64
N ARG A 58 14.63 1.80 16.02
CA ARG A 58 13.72 1.16 15.05
C ARG A 58 12.76 2.17 14.42
N GLU A 59 12.23 3.08 15.22
CA GLU A 59 11.43 4.19 14.70
C GLU A 59 12.24 5.06 13.75
N GLN A 60 13.49 5.39 14.11
CA GLN A 60 14.39 6.16 13.26
C GLN A 60 14.64 5.45 11.93
N GLN A 61 14.95 4.14 11.96
CA GLN A 61 15.19 3.35 10.75
C GLN A 61 13.98 3.33 9.81
N ARG A 62 12.75 3.18 10.35
CA ARG A 62 11.52 3.18 9.54
C ARG A 62 11.22 4.56 8.97
N LEU A 63 11.42 5.61 9.75
CA LEU A 63 11.27 6.99 9.30
C LEU A 63 12.26 7.28 8.16
N ASP A 64 13.54 7.00 8.35
CA ASP A 64 14.59 7.23 7.36
C ASP A 64 14.35 6.43 6.08
N SER A 65 13.96 5.15 6.21
CA SER A 65 13.61 4.29 5.08
C SER A 65 12.44 4.87 4.27
N ALA A 66 11.37 5.30 4.94
CA ALA A 66 10.23 5.94 4.30
C ALA A 66 10.63 7.24 3.59
N THR A 67 11.40 8.09 4.27
CA THR A 67 11.88 9.36 3.75
C THR A 67 12.72 9.18 2.49
N VAL A 68 13.73 8.31 2.53
CA VAL A 68 14.59 8.02 1.37
C VAL A 68 13.75 7.47 0.22
N TYR A 69 12.82 6.56 0.51
CA TYR A 69 11.95 5.96 -0.50
C TYR A 69 11.06 7.01 -1.18
N VAL A 70 10.41 7.89 -0.41
CA VAL A 70 9.56 8.95 -0.99
C VAL A 70 10.39 9.91 -1.84
N ALA A 71 11.54 10.37 -1.32
CA ALA A 71 12.39 11.31 -2.05
C ALA A 71 12.88 10.71 -3.38
N ASP A 72 13.44 9.50 -3.34
CA ASP A 72 13.89 8.77 -4.54
C ASP A 72 12.74 8.56 -5.54
N SER A 73 11.55 8.21 -5.06
CA SER A 73 10.39 8.01 -5.92
C SER A 73 9.91 9.29 -6.61
N ILE A 74 9.92 10.42 -5.89
CA ILE A 74 9.59 11.73 -6.47
C ILE A 74 10.62 12.11 -7.54
N ILE A 75 11.92 11.94 -7.25
CA ILE A 75 13.01 12.22 -8.19
C ILE A 75 12.84 11.38 -9.46
N LYS A 76 12.59 10.07 -9.32
CA LYS A 76 12.33 9.16 -10.45
C LYS A 76 11.11 9.57 -11.26
N ASN A 77 10.02 9.96 -10.62
CA ASN A 77 8.82 10.44 -11.32
C ASN A 77 9.11 11.72 -12.12
N ILE A 78 9.84 12.69 -11.54
CA ILE A 78 10.26 13.92 -12.24
C ILE A 78 11.17 13.59 -13.44
N GLN A 79 12.18 12.74 -13.24
CA GLN A 79 13.08 12.29 -14.31
C GLN A 79 12.34 11.55 -15.43
N ALA A 80 11.25 10.84 -15.11
CA ALA A 80 10.37 10.20 -16.07
C ALA A 80 9.39 11.18 -16.76
N GLY A 81 9.49 12.48 -16.50
CA GLY A 81 8.65 13.51 -17.10
C GLY A 81 7.26 13.65 -16.47
N LYS A 82 7.00 13.02 -15.31
CA LYS A 82 5.73 13.22 -14.61
C LYS A 82 5.65 14.60 -13.99
N ILE A 83 4.44 15.14 -14.01
CA ILE A 83 4.12 16.50 -13.59
C ILE A 83 3.55 16.43 -12.18
N VAL A 84 4.21 17.11 -11.22
CA VAL A 84 3.66 17.33 -9.88
C VAL A 84 2.33 18.08 -10.02
N ARG A 85 1.31 17.72 -9.24
CA ARG A 85 0.00 18.41 -9.29
C ARG A 85 0.17 19.93 -9.09
N GLN A 86 -0.66 20.70 -9.80
CA GLN A 86 -0.55 22.17 -9.92
C GLN A 86 -1.75 22.91 -9.29
N ASP A 87 -2.59 22.20 -8.55
CA ASP A 87 -3.69 22.76 -7.78
C ASP A 87 -3.23 23.22 -6.39
N ASP A 88 -4.17 23.59 -5.54
CA ASP A 88 -3.89 24.20 -4.23
C ASP A 88 -3.39 23.20 -3.17
N PHE A 89 -3.17 21.94 -3.54
CA PHE A 89 -2.79 20.85 -2.63
C PHE A 89 -1.49 21.12 -1.85
N PHE A 90 -0.53 21.81 -2.47
CA PHE A 90 0.73 22.21 -1.82
C PHE A 90 0.74 23.68 -1.38
N GLN A 91 -0.38 24.38 -1.53
CA GLN A 91 -0.51 25.76 -1.09
C GLN A 91 -1.01 25.80 0.36
N GLY A 92 -0.34 26.58 1.18
CA GLY A 92 -0.68 26.79 2.58
C GLY A 92 -0.06 28.08 3.09
N GLU A 93 -0.55 28.57 4.23
CA GLU A 93 0.02 29.76 4.88
C GLU A 93 1.50 29.55 5.27
N ASN A 94 1.89 28.31 5.54
CA ASN A 94 3.27 27.90 5.78
C ASN A 94 3.53 26.45 5.31
N ASN A 95 4.77 25.97 5.50
CA ASN A 95 5.22 24.64 5.05
C ASN A 95 4.54 23.44 5.75
N PHE A 96 3.68 23.66 6.75
CA PHE A 96 2.97 22.63 7.51
C PHE A 96 1.45 22.63 7.28
N THR A 97 0.88 23.69 6.71
CA THR A 97 -0.58 23.89 6.65
C THR A 97 -1.20 23.57 5.30
N SER A 98 -0.43 23.06 4.34
CA SER A 98 -0.99 22.58 3.07
C SER A 98 -1.45 21.12 3.23
N GLU A 99 -2.45 20.70 2.46
CA GLU A 99 -2.92 19.31 2.45
C GLU A 99 -1.79 18.32 2.12
N GLY A 100 -0.87 18.71 1.23
CA GLY A 100 0.32 17.95 0.93
C GLY A 100 1.29 17.83 2.10
N ALA A 101 1.46 18.89 2.89
CA ALA A 101 2.29 18.83 4.09
C ALA A 101 1.70 17.92 5.16
N GLU A 102 0.41 18.07 5.44
CA GLU A 102 -0.32 17.22 6.38
C GLU A 102 -0.30 15.74 5.94
N LEU A 103 -0.52 15.47 4.65
CA LEU A 103 -0.46 14.10 4.13
C LEU A 103 0.94 13.51 4.26
N LEU A 104 1.99 14.26 3.94
CA LEU A 104 3.36 13.80 4.07
C LEU A 104 3.69 13.48 5.54
N GLU A 105 3.36 14.40 6.45
CA GLU A 105 3.56 14.20 7.89
C GLU A 105 2.81 12.94 8.35
N GLY A 106 1.53 12.81 7.98
CA GLY A 106 0.72 11.64 8.28
C GLY A 106 1.36 10.33 7.78
N VAL A 107 1.80 10.30 6.52
CA VAL A 107 2.49 9.14 5.92
C VAL A 107 3.74 8.78 6.72
N LEU A 108 4.62 9.74 7.00
CA LEU A 108 5.86 9.51 7.73
C LEU A 108 5.61 9.08 9.17
N LEU A 109 4.62 9.67 9.86
CA LEU A 109 4.18 9.27 11.18
C LEU A 109 3.69 7.83 11.21
N LYS A 110 2.84 7.44 10.25
CA LYS A 110 2.36 6.06 10.16
C LYS A 110 3.48 5.08 9.85
N CYS A 111 4.39 5.42 8.94
CA CYS A 111 5.57 4.60 8.62
C CYS A 111 6.45 4.36 9.85
N ARG A 112 6.78 5.43 10.60
CA ARG A 112 7.56 5.37 11.84
C ARG A 112 6.97 4.40 12.86
N ALA A 113 5.64 4.35 12.96
CA ALA A 113 4.90 3.54 13.91
C ALA A 113 4.71 2.06 13.47
N GLN A 114 5.00 1.68 12.22
CA GLN A 114 4.72 0.34 11.71
C GLN A 114 5.60 -0.76 12.31
N TYR A 115 5.02 -1.84 12.83
CA TYR A 115 5.81 -3.01 13.25
C TYR A 115 6.36 -3.84 12.08
N GLN A 116 5.76 -3.74 10.89
CA GLN A 116 6.09 -4.54 9.70
C GLN A 116 6.82 -3.68 8.65
N GLU A 117 8.13 -3.86 8.49
CA GLU A 117 8.96 -3.10 7.54
C GLU A 117 8.43 -3.15 6.10
N LYS A 118 7.88 -4.29 5.68
CA LYS A 118 7.29 -4.46 4.34
C LYS A 118 6.12 -3.51 4.06
N LYS A 119 5.44 -2.99 5.10
CA LYS A 119 4.36 -1.99 4.94
C LYS A 119 4.89 -0.59 4.66
N VAL A 120 6.11 -0.27 5.10
CA VAL A 120 6.64 1.11 5.09
C VAL A 120 6.63 1.69 3.68
N GLN A 121 7.15 0.95 2.71
CA GLN A 121 7.19 1.39 1.30
C GLN A 121 5.78 1.52 0.71
N LEU A 122 4.87 0.60 1.04
CA LEU A 122 3.48 0.63 0.56
C LEU A 122 2.68 1.82 1.10
N ILE A 123 2.90 2.19 2.37
CA ILE A 123 2.31 3.41 2.96
C ILE A 123 2.94 4.66 2.35
N ALA A 124 4.26 4.66 2.16
CA ALA A 124 4.99 5.76 1.54
C ALA A 124 4.53 6.04 0.09
N ASN A 125 4.10 5.02 -0.65
CA ASN A 125 3.54 5.16 -1.99
C ASN A 125 2.31 6.07 -2.06
N ILE A 126 1.54 6.19 -0.96
CA ILE A 126 0.36 7.06 -0.92
C ILE A 126 0.76 8.50 -1.26
N PHE A 127 1.78 9.04 -0.59
CA PHE A 127 2.23 10.41 -0.86
C PHE A 127 2.81 10.54 -2.28
N LYS A 128 3.67 9.59 -2.68
CA LYS A 128 4.26 9.55 -4.04
C LYS A 128 3.17 9.61 -5.11
N ASN A 129 2.09 8.84 -4.98
CA ASN A 129 1.07 8.75 -6.02
C ASN A 129 0.16 9.99 -5.99
N VAL A 130 -0.24 10.46 -4.81
CA VAL A 130 -1.09 11.67 -4.66
C VAL A 130 -0.38 12.93 -5.15
N ALA A 131 0.94 13.05 -4.94
CA ALA A 131 1.70 14.23 -5.35
C ALA A 131 1.75 14.46 -6.86
N PHE A 132 1.44 13.44 -7.67
CA PHE A 132 1.48 13.48 -9.13
C PHE A 132 0.12 13.22 -9.79
N ASP A 133 -0.96 13.18 -9.00
CA ASP A 133 -2.31 12.95 -9.51
C ASP A 133 -3.31 13.90 -8.85
N ALA A 134 -3.72 14.93 -9.60
CA ALA A 134 -4.68 15.93 -9.15
C ALA A 134 -6.13 15.41 -9.11
N THR A 135 -6.41 14.23 -9.67
CA THR A 135 -7.75 13.62 -9.60
C THR A 135 -8.04 13.02 -8.22
N ILE A 136 -6.99 12.84 -7.41
CA ILE A 136 -7.09 12.28 -6.07
C ILE A 136 -7.20 13.42 -5.05
N SER A 137 -8.35 13.47 -4.37
CA SER A 137 -8.57 14.43 -3.29
C SER A 137 -7.75 14.08 -2.04
N ALA A 138 -7.40 15.10 -1.24
CA ALA A 138 -6.76 14.89 0.06
C ALA A 138 -7.60 13.97 0.96
N GLN A 139 -8.93 14.14 0.96
CA GLN A 139 -9.83 13.30 1.73
C GLN A 139 -9.73 11.81 1.35
N MET A 140 -9.63 11.49 0.05
CA MET A 140 -9.42 10.11 -0.39
C MET A 140 -8.06 9.58 0.06
N ALA A 141 -7.00 10.39 -0.04
CA ALA A 141 -5.67 10.04 0.44
C ALA A 141 -5.66 9.76 1.95
N TYR A 142 -6.32 10.59 2.77
CA TYR A 142 -6.46 10.39 4.21
C TYR A 142 -7.25 9.12 4.55
N GLN A 143 -8.32 8.83 3.82
CA GLN A 143 -9.08 7.59 4.01
C GLN A 143 -8.24 6.34 3.72
N VAL A 144 -7.40 6.38 2.67
CA VAL A 144 -6.49 5.27 2.36
C VAL A 144 -5.36 5.17 3.37
N LEU A 145 -4.78 6.30 3.80
CA LEU A 145 -3.74 6.29 4.84
C LEU A 145 -4.26 5.71 6.16
N SER A 146 -5.47 6.13 6.58
CA SER A 146 -6.13 5.59 7.77
C SER A 146 -6.41 4.09 7.64
N MET A 147 -6.87 3.65 6.47
CA MET A 147 -7.06 2.22 6.19
C MET A 147 -5.74 1.45 6.28
N ALA A 148 -4.71 1.90 5.57
CA ALA A 148 -3.41 1.24 5.46
C ALA A 148 -2.74 1.04 6.83
N ASP A 149 -2.91 1.99 7.74
CA ASP A 149 -2.40 1.89 9.10
C ASP A 149 -3.02 0.69 9.85
N GLY A 150 -4.33 0.51 9.74
CA GLY A 150 -5.08 -0.55 10.41
C GLY A 150 -5.06 -1.93 9.74
N LEU A 151 -4.36 -2.10 8.62
CA LEU A 151 -4.25 -3.38 7.91
C LEU A 151 -2.92 -4.08 8.21
N THR A 152 -2.90 -5.40 8.27
CA THR A 152 -1.63 -6.15 8.32
C THR A 152 -1.02 -6.27 6.92
N TYR A 153 0.27 -6.60 6.84
CA TYR A 153 0.90 -6.92 5.55
C TYR A 153 0.22 -8.09 4.83
N GLN A 154 -0.30 -9.08 5.58
CA GLN A 154 -1.08 -10.18 5.05
C GLN A 154 -2.38 -9.70 4.39
N ASN A 155 -3.10 -8.76 5.03
CA ASN A 155 -4.27 -8.14 4.41
C ASN A 155 -3.89 -7.40 3.11
N LEU A 156 -2.75 -6.70 3.09
CA LEU A 156 -2.27 -6.02 1.87
C LEU A 156 -1.93 -7.03 0.75
N CYS A 157 -1.40 -8.21 1.09
CA CYS A 157 -1.18 -9.29 0.12
C CYS A 157 -2.50 -9.84 -0.43
N LEU A 158 -3.54 -9.99 0.40
CA LEU A 158 -4.89 -10.37 -0.06
C LEU A 158 -5.48 -9.31 -1.00
N LEU A 159 -5.35 -8.02 -0.66
CA LEU A 159 -5.77 -6.94 -1.55
C LEU A 159 -5.01 -6.98 -2.87
N SER A 160 -3.69 -7.20 -2.81
CA SER A 160 -2.84 -7.35 -3.99
C SER A 160 -3.36 -8.49 -4.88
N TYR A 161 -3.57 -9.68 -4.31
CA TYR A 161 -4.15 -10.82 -5.03
C TYR A 161 -5.47 -10.48 -5.72
N PHE A 162 -6.44 -9.93 -4.97
CA PHE A 162 -7.77 -9.64 -5.54
C PHE A 162 -7.73 -8.52 -6.60
N GLY A 163 -6.77 -7.60 -6.52
CA GLY A 163 -6.57 -6.55 -7.52
C GLY A 163 -5.80 -6.99 -8.78
N ARG A 164 -5.05 -8.09 -8.71
CA ARG A 164 -4.25 -8.62 -9.83
C ARG A 164 -4.42 -10.11 -10.05
N ARG A 165 -5.65 -10.62 -9.86
CA ARG A 165 -5.97 -12.05 -9.93
C ARG A 165 -5.54 -12.70 -11.25
N GLN A 166 -5.53 -11.93 -12.35
CA GLN A 166 -5.04 -12.34 -13.66
C GLN A 166 -3.55 -12.75 -13.68
N ASP A 167 -2.76 -12.36 -12.69
CA ASP A 167 -1.35 -12.76 -12.57
C ASP A 167 -1.20 -14.16 -11.97
N PHE A 168 -2.30 -14.77 -11.49
CA PHE A 168 -2.32 -16.02 -10.72
C PHE A 168 -3.27 -17.05 -11.35
N LEU A 169 -3.44 -17.07 -12.67
CA LEU A 169 -4.39 -17.97 -13.35
C LEU A 169 -4.11 -19.46 -13.13
N GLU A 170 -2.86 -19.83 -12.88
CA GLU A 170 -2.46 -21.21 -12.57
C GLU A 170 -2.89 -21.64 -11.16
N PHE A 171 -3.16 -20.68 -10.28
CA PHE A 171 -3.58 -20.94 -8.91
C PHE A 171 -5.08 -21.27 -8.86
N GLN A 172 -5.39 -22.54 -8.59
CA GLN A 172 -6.77 -23.03 -8.55
C GLN A 172 -7.46 -22.62 -7.25
N ILE A 173 -7.90 -21.37 -7.16
CA ILE A 173 -8.66 -20.89 -6.00
C ILE A 173 -10.00 -21.66 -5.87
N LEU A 174 -10.42 -21.89 -4.63
CA LEU A 174 -11.71 -22.51 -4.31
C LEU A 174 -12.88 -21.73 -4.95
N LYS A 175 -13.69 -22.45 -5.73
CA LYS A 175 -14.89 -21.96 -6.43
C LYS A 175 -16.19 -22.24 -5.67
N GLU A 176 -16.10 -22.99 -4.57
CA GLU A 176 -17.20 -23.33 -3.68
C GLU A 176 -16.95 -22.77 -2.28
N PRO A 177 -18.00 -22.59 -1.45
CA PRO A 177 -17.80 -22.10 -0.09
C PRO A 177 -17.10 -23.14 0.78
N PHE A 178 -16.36 -22.69 1.79
CA PHE A 178 -15.66 -23.59 2.72
C PHE A 178 -16.59 -24.61 3.40
N SER A 179 -17.86 -24.27 3.63
CA SER A 179 -18.88 -25.18 4.17
C SER A 179 -19.14 -26.43 3.32
N MET A 180 -18.72 -26.46 2.04
CA MET A 180 -18.78 -27.66 1.21
C MET A 180 -17.75 -28.73 1.61
N TYR A 181 -16.71 -28.37 2.35
CA TYR A 181 -15.62 -29.24 2.74
C TYR A 181 -15.32 -29.14 4.26
N PRO A 182 -16.27 -29.56 5.12
CA PRO A 182 -16.27 -29.26 6.57
C PRO A 182 -15.03 -29.76 7.33
N ASP A 183 -14.33 -30.78 6.82
CA ASP A 183 -13.17 -31.41 7.47
C ASP A 183 -11.87 -31.28 6.66
N ALA A 184 -11.89 -30.49 5.57
CA ALA A 184 -10.76 -30.39 4.64
C ALA A 184 -9.73 -29.32 5.03
N PHE A 185 -10.09 -28.41 5.94
CA PHE A 185 -9.35 -27.17 6.19
C PHE A 185 -8.63 -27.16 7.53
N GLY A 186 -7.35 -26.80 7.50
CA GLY A 186 -6.55 -26.53 8.70
C GLY A 186 -6.72 -25.10 9.21
N ILE A 187 -6.01 -24.79 10.30
CA ILE A 187 -6.05 -23.49 10.97
C ILE A 187 -5.70 -22.34 10.00
N ASP A 188 -4.71 -22.52 9.14
CA ASP A 188 -4.25 -21.47 8.21
C ASP A 188 -5.36 -21.00 7.26
N THR A 189 -6.22 -21.91 6.79
CA THR A 189 -7.37 -21.52 5.95
C THR A 189 -8.36 -20.67 6.73
N TRP A 190 -8.60 -20.99 8.00
CA TRP A 190 -9.50 -20.21 8.86
C TRP A 190 -8.95 -18.84 9.24
N VAL A 191 -7.62 -18.71 9.35
CA VAL A 191 -6.95 -17.40 9.53
C VAL A 191 -7.20 -16.52 8.30
N VAL A 192 -6.95 -17.04 7.09
CA VAL A 192 -7.20 -16.28 5.86
C VAL A 192 -8.69 -16.00 5.64
N ALA A 193 -9.57 -16.93 6.02
CA ALA A 193 -11.02 -16.72 6.00
C ALA A 193 -11.45 -15.56 6.90
N HIS A 194 -10.89 -15.46 8.11
CA HIS A 194 -11.15 -14.33 9.01
C HIS A 194 -10.60 -13.02 8.46
N ASP A 195 -9.41 -13.01 7.86
CA ASP A 195 -8.87 -11.82 7.20
C ASP A 195 -9.79 -11.35 6.07
N ILE A 196 -10.29 -12.26 5.23
CA ILE A 196 -11.23 -11.93 4.15
C ILE A 196 -12.53 -11.35 4.74
N LEU A 197 -13.05 -11.95 5.81
CA LEU A 197 -14.26 -11.47 6.47
C LEU A 197 -14.05 -10.09 7.12
N GLU A 198 -12.92 -9.85 7.73
CA GLU A 198 -12.56 -8.54 8.29
C GLU A 198 -12.50 -7.47 7.19
N LEU A 199 -11.83 -7.77 6.08
CA LEU A 199 -11.72 -6.85 4.95
C LEU A 199 -13.08 -6.59 4.28
N TYR A 200 -13.94 -7.60 4.21
CA TYR A 200 -15.33 -7.46 3.77
C TYR A 200 -16.12 -6.56 4.72
N ASN A 201 -16.07 -6.80 6.03
CA ASN A 201 -16.76 -6.01 7.04
C ASN A 201 -16.28 -4.54 7.10
N ARG A 202 -15.02 -4.29 6.75
CA ARG A 202 -14.46 -2.93 6.58
C ARG A 202 -14.85 -2.28 5.25
N GLY A 203 -15.60 -2.96 4.38
CA GLY A 203 -16.02 -2.48 3.06
C GLY A 203 -14.87 -2.36 2.05
N ILE A 204 -13.80 -3.13 2.24
CA ILE A 204 -12.61 -3.15 1.36
C ILE A 204 -12.78 -4.23 0.29
N LEU A 205 -13.35 -5.37 0.68
CA LEU A 205 -13.73 -6.45 -0.22
C LEU A 205 -15.26 -6.51 -0.38
N SER A 206 -15.71 -7.04 -1.51
CA SER A 206 -17.10 -7.39 -1.77
C SER A 206 -17.22 -8.88 -2.07
N SER A 207 -18.42 -9.41 -1.89
CA SER A 207 -18.81 -10.74 -2.34
C SER A 207 -20.01 -10.64 -3.27
N GLN A 208 -20.04 -11.44 -4.33
CA GLN A 208 -21.19 -11.53 -5.23
C GLN A 208 -22.44 -12.13 -4.54
N SER A 209 -22.28 -12.81 -3.40
CA SER A 209 -23.37 -13.51 -2.68
C SER A 209 -24.07 -12.67 -1.59
N GLY A 210 -23.74 -11.39 -1.42
CA GLY A 210 -24.47 -10.42 -0.59
C GLY A 210 -24.23 -10.50 0.93
N PHE A 211 -24.32 -11.66 1.56
CA PHE A 211 -23.99 -11.85 2.99
C PHE A 211 -22.88 -12.89 3.16
N MET A 212 -21.95 -12.62 4.08
CA MET A 212 -20.75 -13.42 4.24
C MET A 212 -20.48 -13.75 5.71
N GLU A 213 -20.42 -15.04 6.01
CA GLU A 213 -19.90 -15.61 7.25
C GLU A 213 -18.64 -16.41 6.93
N SER A 214 -17.78 -16.66 7.92
CA SER A 214 -16.46 -17.27 7.70
C SER A 214 -16.51 -18.61 6.96
N THR A 215 -17.52 -19.45 7.19
CA THR A 215 -17.70 -20.75 6.51
C THR A 215 -18.39 -20.64 5.14
N SER A 216 -19.07 -19.51 4.88
CA SER A 216 -19.84 -19.24 3.67
C SER A 216 -19.03 -18.46 2.63
N ILE A 217 -17.76 -18.15 2.92
CA ILE A 217 -16.84 -17.51 1.99
C ILE A 217 -16.61 -18.43 0.80
N THR A 218 -16.92 -17.93 -0.40
CA THR A 218 -16.51 -18.52 -1.67
C THR A 218 -15.36 -17.68 -2.23
N PRO A 219 -14.09 -18.10 -2.08
CA PRO A 219 -12.94 -17.25 -2.39
C PRO A 219 -12.91 -16.75 -3.85
N SER A 220 -13.40 -17.56 -4.80
CA SER A 220 -13.53 -17.14 -6.20
C SER A 220 -14.45 -15.93 -6.40
N ASN A 221 -15.43 -15.70 -5.52
CA ASN A 221 -16.45 -14.66 -5.68
C ASN A 221 -16.11 -13.35 -4.97
N ILE A 222 -14.91 -13.26 -4.38
CA ILE A 222 -14.42 -12.07 -3.69
C ILE A 222 -13.75 -11.10 -4.66
N GLY A 223 -14.09 -9.82 -4.55
CA GLY A 223 -13.48 -8.74 -5.34
C GLY A 223 -13.15 -7.51 -4.49
N LEU A 224 -12.42 -6.56 -5.06
CA LEU A 224 -12.20 -5.25 -4.44
C LEU A 224 -13.46 -4.38 -4.57
N THR A 225 -13.80 -3.65 -3.52
CA THR A 225 -14.74 -2.51 -3.64
C THR A 225 -14.03 -1.32 -4.30
N VAL A 226 -14.76 -0.23 -4.56
CA VAL A 226 -14.16 1.06 -4.97
C VAL A 226 -13.11 1.52 -3.94
N ARG A 227 -13.40 1.34 -2.64
CA ARG A 227 -12.49 1.69 -1.55
C ARG A 227 -11.23 0.81 -1.56
N GLY A 228 -11.41 -0.50 -1.78
CA GLY A 228 -10.31 -1.44 -1.92
C GLY A 228 -9.44 -1.15 -3.15
N LYS A 229 -10.05 -0.77 -4.27
CA LYS A 229 -9.32 -0.37 -5.49
C LYS A 229 -8.51 0.91 -5.27
N GLY A 230 -9.09 1.90 -4.59
CA GLY A 230 -8.38 3.12 -4.21
C GLY A 230 -7.14 2.82 -3.35
N ALA A 231 -7.25 1.92 -2.37
CA ALA A 231 -6.10 1.49 -1.57
C ALA A 231 -5.07 0.70 -2.40
N PHE A 232 -5.53 -0.20 -3.28
CA PHE A 232 -4.67 -0.96 -4.19
C PHE A 232 -3.82 -0.04 -5.07
N ASP A 233 -4.44 0.98 -5.67
CA ASP A 233 -3.75 1.91 -6.57
C ASP A 233 -2.83 2.85 -5.81
N LEU A 234 -3.33 3.50 -4.76
CA LEU A 234 -2.57 4.51 -4.02
C LEU A 234 -1.37 3.93 -3.27
N MET A 235 -1.45 2.70 -2.79
CA MET A 235 -0.34 2.02 -2.12
C MET A 235 0.58 1.27 -3.09
N ASP A 236 0.26 1.26 -4.39
CA ASP A 236 0.98 0.51 -5.43
C ASP A 236 1.07 -0.99 -5.07
N LEU A 237 -0.05 -1.60 -4.67
CA LEU A 237 -0.08 -2.99 -4.20
C LEU A 237 0.24 -4.00 -5.31
N ASN A 238 0.28 -3.56 -6.57
CA ASN A 238 0.80 -4.34 -7.69
C ASN A 238 2.32 -4.61 -7.57
N SER A 239 3.04 -3.83 -6.77
CA SER A 239 4.48 -4.00 -6.52
C SER A 239 4.82 -5.10 -5.50
N ILE A 240 3.83 -5.66 -4.79
CA ILE A 240 4.06 -6.77 -3.86
C ILE A 240 4.48 -8.02 -4.66
N SER A 241 5.57 -8.67 -4.23
CA SER A 241 6.10 -9.86 -4.90
C SER A 241 5.06 -10.97 -5.02
N ASN A 242 5.13 -11.73 -6.12
CA ASN A 242 4.24 -12.88 -6.31
C ASN A 242 4.43 -13.93 -5.21
N ASP A 243 5.66 -14.10 -4.69
CA ASP A 243 5.95 -15.05 -3.61
C ASP A 243 5.24 -14.69 -2.31
N ASP A 244 5.24 -13.41 -1.93
CA ASP A 244 4.53 -12.94 -0.73
C ASP A 244 3.01 -13.11 -0.88
N VAL A 245 2.47 -12.82 -2.07
CA VAL A 245 1.06 -13.03 -2.35
C VAL A 245 0.70 -14.52 -2.31
N LEU A 246 1.48 -15.38 -2.99
CA LEU A 246 1.29 -16.83 -3.02
C LEU A 246 1.36 -17.46 -1.62
N ALA A 247 2.28 -17.00 -0.77
CA ALA A 247 2.39 -17.47 0.60
C ALA A 247 1.09 -17.24 1.39
N VAL A 248 0.41 -16.13 1.14
CA VAL A 248 -0.85 -15.76 1.83
C VAL A 248 -2.06 -16.47 1.23
N ILE A 249 -2.14 -16.62 -0.09
CA ILE A 249 -3.34 -17.18 -0.73
C ILE A 249 -3.35 -18.70 -0.80
N ARG A 250 -2.21 -19.39 -0.60
CA ARG A 250 -2.10 -20.85 -0.64
C ARG A 250 -3.18 -21.60 0.15
N PRO A 251 -3.62 -21.15 1.34
CA PRO A 251 -4.72 -21.80 2.07
C PRO A 251 -6.10 -21.75 1.36
N LEU A 252 -6.25 -20.91 0.33
CA LEU A 252 -7.45 -20.77 -0.50
C LEU A 252 -7.44 -21.67 -1.75
N GLU A 253 -6.34 -22.39 -1.99
CA GLU A 253 -6.22 -23.31 -3.12
C GLU A 253 -7.13 -24.52 -2.92
N TYR A 254 -7.84 -24.92 -3.97
CA TYR A 254 -8.45 -26.23 -4.02
C TYR A 254 -7.36 -27.30 -4.07
N LYS A 255 -7.48 -28.32 -3.23
CA LYS A 255 -6.56 -29.46 -3.23
C LYS A 255 -7.32 -30.71 -3.62
N ALA A 256 -6.75 -31.53 -4.49
CA ALA A 256 -7.41 -32.73 -5.00
C ALA A 256 -7.92 -33.69 -3.89
N HIS A 257 -7.24 -33.73 -2.73
CA HIS A 257 -7.68 -34.55 -1.60
C HIS A 257 -8.92 -34.04 -0.88
N PHE A 258 -9.39 -32.83 -1.18
CA PHE A 258 -10.69 -32.34 -0.70
C PHE A 258 -11.84 -33.13 -1.33
N GLY A 259 -11.61 -33.75 -2.51
CA GLY A 259 -12.58 -34.59 -3.19
C GLY A 259 -13.79 -33.81 -3.68
N THR A 260 -14.95 -34.45 -3.65
CA THR A 260 -16.24 -33.84 -4.01
C THR A 260 -16.83 -33.06 -2.85
N GLY A 261 -17.28 -31.84 -3.09
CA GLY A 261 -18.09 -31.08 -2.14
C GLY A 261 -19.44 -31.76 -1.86
N ARG A 262 -20.21 -31.21 -0.91
CA ARG A 262 -21.53 -31.77 -0.50
C ARG A 262 -22.53 -32.00 -1.63
N PHE A 263 -22.38 -31.32 -2.77
CA PHE A 263 -23.23 -31.49 -3.96
C PHE A 263 -22.65 -32.41 -5.04
N GLY A 264 -21.56 -33.12 -4.76
CA GLY A 264 -20.94 -34.04 -5.72
C GLY A 264 -20.09 -33.37 -6.81
N LEU A 265 -19.81 -32.07 -6.67
CA LEU A 265 -18.94 -31.30 -7.57
C LEU A 265 -17.49 -31.33 -7.10
N ILE A 266 -16.54 -31.27 -8.03
CA ILE A 266 -15.10 -31.11 -7.78
C ILE A 266 -14.79 -29.63 -8.03
N ASN A 267 -14.61 -28.86 -6.95
CA ASN A 267 -14.34 -27.42 -7.02
C ASN A 267 -15.32 -26.65 -7.94
N GLY A 268 -16.62 -26.92 -7.80
CA GLY A 268 -17.68 -26.30 -8.60
C GLY A 268 -17.85 -26.86 -10.01
N GLU A 269 -17.09 -27.89 -10.40
CA GLU A 269 -17.18 -28.55 -11.70
C GLU A 269 -17.72 -29.97 -11.56
N LYS A 270 -18.40 -30.49 -12.60
CA LYS A 270 -18.84 -31.88 -12.61
C LYS A 270 -17.63 -32.80 -12.73
N PRO A 271 -17.58 -33.93 -12.00
CA PRO A 271 -16.54 -34.94 -12.21
C PRO A 271 -16.48 -35.35 -13.69
N LEU A 272 -15.28 -35.47 -14.22
CA LEU A 272 -15.08 -36.06 -15.56
C LEU A 272 -15.59 -37.51 -15.51
N ALA A 273 -16.49 -37.85 -16.43
CA ALA A 273 -17.10 -39.18 -16.56
C ALA A 273 -16.10 -40.25 -17.00
#